data_AF-A0A3C1HHJ4-F1
#
_entry.id   AF-A0A3C1HHJ4-F1
#
_cell.length_a   1.000
_cell.length_b   1.000
_cell.length_c   1.000
_cell.angle_alpha   90.00
_cell.angle_beta   90.00
_cell.angle_gamma   90.00
#
_symmetry.space_group_name_H-M   'P 1'
#
loop_
_entity.id
_entity.type
_entity.pdbx_description
1 polymer ?
#
loop_
_entity_poly.entity_id
_entity_poly.type
_entity_poly.pdbx_seq_one_letter_code
_entity_poly.pdbx_strand_id
1 'polypeptide(L)'
;MESFLQRWARPLLLLAVNLLYLMLWGFAGLSKLRGGEPPWFADKFGPTFLGAIPHGVSLSFWGLAAAECLALGLACVALARGEFLRSRVAPWLTATLLASLGVFLCLGFGLWLTGDFNGGFQQFVYFGLTLVALQQVHPAAGPAA
;
A
#
# COMPACT_ATOMS: atom_id res chain seq x y z
N MET A 1 5.17 -29.33 20.72
CA MET A 1 4.47 -28.65 19.60
C MET A 1 4.44 -27.13 19.79
N GLU A 2 4.29 -26.61 21.02
CA GLU A 2 4.36 -25.16 21.32
C GLU A 2 5.65 -24.47 20.83
N SER A 3 6.79 -25.16 20.82
CA SER A 3 8.09 -24.59 20.43
C SER A 3 8.22 -24.20 18.96
N PHE A 4 7.54 -24.91 18.05
CA PHE A 4 7.57 -24.60 16.62
C PHE A 4 6.73 -23.36 16.30
N LEU A 5 5.50 -23.33 16.81
CA LEU A 5 4.58 -22.21 16.58
C LEU A 5 5.15 -20.90 17.13
N GLN A 6 5.70 -20.89 18.34
CA GLN A 6 6.36 -19.70 18.90
C GLN A 6 7.60 -19.25 18.11
N ARG A 7 8.31 -20.19 17.48
CA ARG A 7 9.51 -19.88 16.68
C ARG A 7 9.16 -19.29 15.32
N TRP A 8 8.08 -19.75 14.69
CA TRP A 8 7.75 -19.42 13.30
C TRP A 8 6.56 -18.47 13.13
N ALA A 9 5.73 -18.25 14.15
CA ALA A 9 4.56 -17.39 14.04
C ALA A 9 4.90 -15.99 13.53
N ARG A 10 5.90 -15.32 14.13
CA ARG A 10 6.29 -13.97 13.71
C ARG A 10 6.88 -13.95 12.30
N PRO A 11 7.85 -14.80 11.92
CA PRO A 11 8.33 -14.86 10.54
C PRO A 11 7.24 -15.11 9.50
N LEU A 12 6.33 -16.05 9.77
CA LEU A 12 5.22 -16.36 8.87
C LEU A 12 4.25 -15.18 8.75
N LEU A 13 3.97 -14.47 9.84
CA LEU A 13 3.15 -13.27 9.83
C LEU A 13 3.79 -12.16 8.98
N LEU A 14 5.09 -11.88 9.18
CA LEU A 14 5.80 -10.86 8.39
C LEU A 14 5.87 -11.23 6.91
N LEU A 15 6.07 -12.51 6.60
CA LEU A 15 6.03 -13.02 5.23
C LEU A 15 4.63 -12.84 4.62
N ALA A 16 3.57 -13.22 5.35
CA ALA A 16 2.19 -13.06 4.89
C ALA A 16 1.84 -11.59 4.62
N VAL A 17 2.24 -10.68 5.52
CA VAL A 17 2.09 -9.23 5.31
C VAL A 17 2.83 -8.81 4.03
N ASN A 18 4.11 -9.16 3.88
CA ASN A 18 4.88 -8.79 2.69
C ASN A 18 4.22 -9.28 1.40
N LEU A 19 3.84 -10.57 1.34
CA LEU A 19 3.19 -11.17 0.18
C LEU A 19 1.84 -10.52 -0.14
N LEU A 20 1.06 -10.13 0.87
CA LEU A 20 -0.20 -9.42 0.68
C LEU A 20 0.00 -8.08 -0.05
N TYR A 21 0.95 -7.25 0.41
CA TYR A 21 1.22 -5.95 -0.24
C TYR A 21 1.92 -6.10 -1.59
N LEU A 22 2.76 -7.12 -1.74
CA LEU A 22 3.36 -7.45 -3.04
C LEU A 22 2.28 -7.85 -4.06
N MET A 23 1.30 -8.65 -3.65
CA MET A 23 0.14 -8.99 -4.47
C MET A 23 -0.67 -7.74 -4.82
N LEU A 24 -1.06 -6.95 -3.81
CA LEU A 24 -1.90 -5.77 -3.98
C LEU A 24 -1.30 -4.76 -4.96
N TRP A 25 -0.05 -4.35 -4.73
CA TRP A 25 0.64 -3.36 -5.56
C TRP A 25 1.17 -3.95 -6.86
N GLY A 26 1.48 -5.25 -6.86
CA GLY A 26 1.82 -5.99 -8.06
C GLY A 26 0.70 -5.92 -9.08
N PHE A 27 -0.54 -6.24 -8.68
CA PHE A 27 -1.67 -6.15 -9.58
C PHE A 27 -2.05 -4.70 -9.90
N ALA A 28 -2.17 -3.83 -8.89
CA ALA A 28 -2.60 -2.45 -9.11
C ALA A 28 -1.61 -1.65 -9.98
N GLY A 29 -0.33 -1.63 -9.61
CA GLY A 29 0.69 -0.86 -10.30
C GLY A 29 0.98 -1.39 -11.71
N LEU A 30 1.20 -2.71 -11.85
CA LEU A 30 1.51 -3.30 -13.18
C LEU A 30 0.33 -3.18 -14.14
N SER A 31 -0.92 -3.26 -13.65
CA SER A 31 -2.09 -3.04 -14.50
C SER A 31 -2.13 -1.63 -15.08
N LYS A 32 -1.76 -0.59 -14.31
CA LYS A 32 -1.71 0.79 -14.78
C LYS A 32 -0.58 1.01 -15.79
N LEU A 33 0.60 0.43 -15.53
CA LEU A 33 1.72 0.52 -16.47
C LEU A 33 1.43 -0.15 -17.81
N ARG A 34 0.71 -1.28 -17.80
CA ARG A 34 0.38 -2.04 -19.03
C ARG A 34 -0.84 -1.46 -19.75
N GLY A 35 -1.85 -1.04 -18.99
CA GLY A 35 -3.14 -0.59 -19.53
C GLY A 35 -3.20 0.90 -19.85
N GLY A 36 -2.29 1.70 -19.29
CA GLY A 36 -2.34 3.15 -19.40
C GLY A 36 -3.54 3.76 -18.68
N GLU A 37 -3.74 5.06 -18.89
CA GLU A 37 -4.89 5.79 -18.36
C GLU A 37 -6.17 5.35 -19.10
N PRO A 38 -7.17 4.79 -18.41
CA PRO A 38 -8.38 4.35 -19.07
C PRO A 38 -9.30 5.55 -19.37
N PRO A 39 -10.12 5.50 -20.45
CA PRO A 39 -10.96 6.63 -20.85
C PRO A 39 -11.92 7.13 -19.76
N TRP A 40 -12.49 6.20 -18.97
CA TRP A 40 -13.39 6.53 -17.87
C TRP A 40 -12.74 7.37 -16.77
N PHE A 41 -11.41 7.40 -16.68
CA PHE A 41 -10.70 8.18 -15.67
C PHE A 41 -10.86 9.69 -15.92
N ALA A 42 -10.73 10.10 -17.17
CA ALA A 42 -11.00 11.48 -17.58
C ALA A 42 -12.47 11.86 -17.34
N ASP A 43 -13.41 10.98 -17.68
CA ASP A 43 -14.84 11.22 -17.48
C ASP A 43 -15.19 11.36 -16.00
N LYS A 44 -14.59 10.52 -15.15
CA LYS A 44 -14.87 10.46 -13.71
C LYS A 44 -14.25 11.64 -12.95
N PHE A 45 -13.02 12.04 -13.30
CA PHE A 45 -12.27 13.06 -12.56
C PHE A 45 -12.25 14.44 -13.23
N GLY A 46 -12.63 14.55 -14.50
CA GLY A 46 -12.69 15.82 -15.25
C GLY A 46 -13.58 16.89 -14.61
N PRO A 47 -14.76 16.56 -14.06
CA PRO A 47 -15.61 17.52 -13.36
C PRO A 47 -15.08 17.97 -11.99
N THR A 48 -14.02 17.33 -11.48
CA THR A 48 -13.47 17.61 -10.14
C THR A 48 -12.41 18.71 -10.19
N PHE A 49 -11.89 19.13 -9.03
CA PHE A 49 -10.79 20.11 -8.99
C PHE A 49 -9.53 19.65 -9.77
N LEU A 50 -9.32 18.34 -9.94
CA LEU A 50 -8.22 17.80 -10.74
C LEU A 50 -8.34 18.16 -12.23
N GLY A 51 -9.57 18.29 -12.73
CA GLY A 51 -9.85 18.71 -14.10
C GLY A 51 -9.74 20.22 -14.32
N ALA A 52 -9.78 21.03 -13.25
CA ALA A 52 -9.54 22.46 -13.34
C ALA A 52 -8.05 22.80 -13.60
N ILE A 53 -7.15 21.88 -13.28
CA ILE A 53 -5.71 22.02 -13.51
C ILE A 53 -5.37 21.46 -14.90
N PRO A 54 -4.65 22.18 -15.76
CA PRO A 54 -4.17 21.63 -17.02
C PRO A 54 -3.38 20.33 -16.80
N HIS A 55 -3.80 19.25 -17.48
CA HIS A 55 -3.26 17.90 -17.31
C HIS A 55 -3.37 17.29 -15.90
N GLY A 56 -4.12 17.91 -14.97
CA GLY A 56 -4.17 17.49 -13.57
C GLY A 56 -4.71 16.07 -13.36
N VAL A 57 -5.71 15.67 -14.16
CA VAL A 57 -6.27 14.31 -14.12
C VAL A 57 -5.22 13.27 -14.51
N SER A 58 -4.55 13.45 -15.66
CA SER A 58 -3.53 12.52 -16.13
C SER A 58 -2.31 12.46 -15.20
N LEU A 59 -1.87 13.62 -14.69
CA LEU A 59 -0.79 13.69 -13.69
C LEU A 59 -1.15 12.94 -12.41
N SER A 60 -2.41 13.01 -11.98
CA SER A 60 -2.90 12.26 -10.81
C SER A 60 -2.91 10.76 -11.07
N PHE A 61 -3.32 10.32 -12.27
CA PHE A 61 -3.26 8.92 -12.66
C PHE A 61 -1.83 8.38 -12.62
N TRP A 62 -0.90 9.07 -13.28
CA TRP A 62 0.49 8.62 -13.36
C TRP A 62 1.24 8.77 -12.04
N GLY A 63 0.92 9.79 -11.25
CA GLY A 63 1.44 9.95 -9.89
C GLY A 63 1.01 8.80 -8.99
N LEU A 64 -0.26 8.40 -9.07
CA LEU A 64 -0.77 7.23 -8.36
C LEU A 64 -0.11 5.93 -8.84
N ALA A 65 0.01 5.73 -10.15
CA ALA A 65 0.69 4.56 -10.72
C ALA A 65 2.16 4.48 -10.26
N ALA A 66 2.87 5.60 -10.22
CA ALA A 66 4.23 5.68 -9.72
C ALA A 66 4.32 5.33 -8.23
N ALA A 67 3.40 5.82 -7.40
CA ALA A 67 3.35 5.51 -5.97
C ALA A 67 3.08 4.03 -5.70
N GLU A 68 2.15 3.41 -6.45
CA GLU A 68 1.89 1.98 -6.38
C GLU A 68 3.11 1.15 -6.80
N CYS A 69 3.80 1.55 -7.88
CA CYS A 69 5.02 0.88 -8.34
C CYS A 69 6.17 1.04 -7.35
N LEU A 70 6.27 2.19 -6.67
CA LEU A 70 7.22 2.38 -5.58
C LEU A 70 6.93 1.42 -4.42
N ALA A 71 5.67 1.33 -3.98
CA ALA A 71 5.29 0.41 -2.91
C ALA A 71 5.57 -1.06 -3.28
N LEU A 72 5.31 -1.45 -4.53
CA LEU A 72 5.70 -2.76 -5.09
C LEU A 72 7.22 -2.98 -5.04
N GLY A 73 8.00 -2.00 -5.51
CA GLY A 73 9.47 -2.07 -5.48
C GLY A 73 10.01 -2.26 -4.07
N LEU A 74 9.49 -1.50 -3.10
CA LEU A 74 9.85 -1.65 -1.68
C LEU A 74 9.49 -3.04 -1.15
N ALA A 75 8.33 -3.59 -1.51
CA ALA A 75 7.90 -4.93 -1.09
C ALA A 75 8.84 -6.01 -1.64
N CYS A 76 9.21 -5.92 -2.91
CA CYS A 76 10.18 -6.81 -3.55
C CYS A 76 11.55 -6.75 -2.86
N VAL A 77 12.03 -5.55 -2.52
CA VAL A 77 13.30 -5.38 -1.78
C VAL A 77 13.21 -6.02 -0.40
N ALA A 78 12.11 -5.80 0.33
CA ALA A 78 11.89 -6.41 1.64
C ALA A 78 11.87 -7.95 1.58
N LEU A 79 11.24 -8.51 0.54
CA LEU A 79 11.16 -9.96 0.31
C LEU A 79 12.54 -10.53 -0.03
N ALA A 80 13.27 -9.91 -0.98
CA ALA A 80 14.59 -10.35 -1.41
C ALA A 80 15.63 -10.27 -0.28
N ARG A 81 15.51 -9.28 0.62
CA ARG A 81 16.38 -9.14 1.80
C ARG A 81 16.04 -10.09 2.95
N GLY A 82 14.94 -10.84 2.83
CA GLY A 82 14.49 -11.79 3.85
C GLY A 82 14.11 -11.12 5.17
N GLU A 83 13.50 -9.92 5.12
CA GLU A 83 13.19 -9.14 6.34
C GLU A 83 12.11 -9.79 7.22
N PHE A 84 11.43 -10.80 6.70
CA PHE A 84 10.54 -11.65 7.49
C PHE A 84 11.30 -12.62 8.41
N LEU A 85 12.61 -12.81 8.23
CA LEU A 85 13.39 -13.70 9.08
C LEU A 85 13.71 -13.07 10.44
N ARG A 86 13.66 -13.90 11.49
CA ARG A 86 13.64 -13.53 12.93
C ARG A 86 14.80 -12.61 13.40
N SER A 87 15.89 -12.53 12.65
CA SER A 87 17.12 -11.83 13.06
C SER A 87 17.33 -10.47 12.37
N ARG A 88 16.36 -9.97 11.61
CA ARG A 88 16.51 -8.72 10.86
C ARG A 88 15.45 -7.70 11.27
N VAL A 89 15.91 -6.46 11.42
CA VAL A 89 15.01 -5.30 11.33
C VAL A 89 14.36 -5.29 9.96
N ALA A 90 13.12 -4.82 9.87
CA ALA A 90 12.34 -4.82 8.64
C ALA A 90 12.06 -3.39 8.11
N PRO A 91 13.11 -2.57 7.86
CA PRO A 91 12.93 -1.19 7.40
C PRO A 91 12.27 -1.09 6.03
N TRP A 92 12.54 -2.03 5.11
CA TRP A 92 11.95 -1.99 3.77
C TRP A 92 10.49 -2.41 3.81
N LEU A 93 10.13 -3.42 4.61
CA LEU A 93 8.71 -3.77 4.83
C LEU A 93 7.97 -2.61 5.51
N THR A 94 8.59 -1.94 6.48
CA THR A 94 8.05 -0.73 7.12
C THR A 94 7.82 0.37 6.07
N ALA A 95 8.80 0.62 5.20
CA ALA A 95 8.68 1.59 4.12
C ALA A 95 7.56 1.21 3.13
N THR A 96 7.39 -0.07 2.78
CA THR A 96 6.27 -0.56 1.98
C THR A 96 4.93 -0.19 2.60
N LEU A 97 4.77 -0.44 3.90
CA LEU A 97 3.52 -0.14 4.61
C LEU A 97 3.26 1.37 4.70
N LEU A 98 4.29 2.19 4.95
CA LEU A 98 4.16 3.64 4.95
C LEU A 98 3.80 4.19 3.56
N ALA A 99 4.43 3.69 2.50
CA ALA A 99 4.07 4.03 1.12
C ALA A 99 2.63 3.62 0.81
N SER A 100 2.20 2.43 1.28
CA SER A 100 0.84 1.91 1.14
C SER A 100 -0.20 2.83 1.78
N LEU A 101 0.07 3.34 2.99
CA LEU A 101 -0.80 4.34 3.65
C LEU A 101 -0.96 5.59 2.80
N GLY A 102 0.12 6.08 2.19
CA GLY A 102 0.07 7.22 1.27
C GLY A 102 -0.78 6.93 0.03
N VAL A 103 -0.63 5.74 -0.58
CA VAL A 103 -1.43 5.33 -1.73
C VAL A 103 -2.92 5.22 -1.36
N PHE A 104 -3.26 4.58 -0.24
CA PHE A 104 -4.65 4.47 0.22
C PHE A 104 -5.27 5.83 0.54
N LEU A 105 -4.49 6.77 1.08
CA LEU A 105 -4.94 8.14 1.30
C LEU A 105 -5.32 8.82 -0.03
N CYS A 106 -4.45 8.72 -1.04
CA CYS A 106 -4.71 9.27 -2.37
C CYS A 106 -5.92 8.60 -3.06
N LEU A 107 -6.01 7.26 -3.00
CA LEU A 107 -7.15 6.51 -3.54
C LEU A 107 -8.46 6.88 -2.86
N GLY A 108 -8.46 6.89 -1.53
CA GLY A 108 -9.61 7.30 -0.73
C GLY A 108 -10.07 8.69 -1.12
N PHE A 109 -9.14 9.65 -1.16
CA PHE A 109 -9.42 11.01 -1.59
C PHE A 109 -10.07 11.08 -2.98
N GLY A 110 -9.54 10.35 -3.97
CA GLY A 110 -10.14 10.28 -5.31
C GLY A 110 -11.57 9.71 -5.30
N LEU A 111 -11.86 8.73 -4.46
CA LEU A 111 -13.21 8.17 -4.32
C LEU A 111 -14.17 9.18 -3.68
N TRP A 112 -13.72 9.94 -2.68
CA TRP A 112 -14.49 11.03 -2.08
C TRP A 112 -14.82 12.15 -3.08
N LEU A 113 -13.86 12.54 -3.93
CA LEU A 113 -14.09 13.55 -4.99
C LEU A 113 -15.17 13.14 -5.99
N THR A 114 -15.34 11.84 -6.19
CA THR A 114 -16.22 11.26 -7.21
C THR A 114 -17.55 10.77 -6.63
N GLY A 115 -17.79 11.02 -5.33
CA GLY A 115 -19.00 10.61 -4.63
C GLY A 115 -19.10 9.09 -4.38
N ASP A 116 -18.02 8.34 -4.57
CA ASP A 116 -17.97 6.89 -4.35
C ASP A 116 -17.65 6.57 -2.89
N PHE A 117 -18.62 6.83 -2.00
CA PHE A 117 -18.43 6.69 -0.56
C PHE A 117 -18.23 5.24 -0.10
N ASN A 118 -18.82 4.27 -0.82
CA ASN A 118 -18.62 2.86 -0.51
C ASN A 118 -17.17 2.44 -0.81
N GLY A 119 -16.63 2.84 -1.97
CA GLY A 119 -15.21 2.68 -2.25
C GLY A 119 -14.34 3.42 -1.22
N GLY A 120 -14.70 4.66 -0.88
CA GLY A 120 -14.00 5.44 0.14
C GLY A 120 -13.94 4.74 1.51
N PHE A 121 -15.03 4.13 1.95
CA PHE A 121 -15.06 3.32 3.18
C PHE A 121 -14.12 2.11 3.09
N GLN A 122 -14.09 1.39 1.97
CA GLN A 122 -13.15 0.28 1.79
C GLN A 122 -11.70 0.74 1.88
N GLN A 123 -11.36 1.89 1.29
CA GLN A 123 -10.01 2.46 1.43
C GLN A 123 -9.67 2.83 2.86
N PHE A 124 -10.63 3.35 3.63
CA PHE A 124 -10.45 3.62 5.05
C PHE A 124 -10.17 2.35 5.85
N VAL A 125 -10.88 1.25 5.55
CA VAL A 125 -10.63 -0.06 6.17
C VAL A 125 -9.24 -0.57 5.80
N TYR A 126 -8.83 -0.50 4.53
CA TYR A 126 -7.49 -0.92 4.11
C TYR A 126 -6.39 -0.10 4.78
N PHE A 127 -6.58 1.22 4.90
CA PHE A 127 -5.68 2.10 5.64
C PHE A 127 -5.56 1.67 7.11
N GLY A 128 -6.69 1.43 7.79
CA GLY A 128 -6.72 0.97 9.18
C GLY A 128 -6.02 -0.39 9.38
N LEU A 129 -6.28 -1.36 8.50
CA LEU A 129 -5.61 -2.66 8.54
C LEU A 129 -4.10 -2.54 8.24
N THR A 130 -3.70 -1.57 7.44
CA THR A 130 -2.28 -1.27 7.19
C THR A 130 -1.60 -0.72 8.43
N LEU A 131 -2.27 0.14 9.20
CA LEU A 131 -1.76 0.59 10.50
C LEU A 131 -1.58 -0.57 11.49
N VAL A 132 -2.54 -1.50 11.53
CA VAL A 132 -2.42 -2.71 12.35
C VAL A 132 -1.22 -3.55 11.91
N ALA A 133 -1.04 -3.76 10.60
CA ALA A 133 0.13 -4.47 10.07
C ALA A 133 1.45 -3.76 10.45
N LEU A 134 1.48 -2.42 10.36
CA LEU A 134 2.64 -1.61 10.71
C LEU A 134 3.05 -1.78 12.18
N GLN A 135 2.07 -1.83 13.10
CA GLN A 135 2.33 -2.12 14.52
C GLN A 135 2.96 -3.50 14.75
N GLN A 136 2.65 -4.50 13.92
CA GLN A 136 3.25 -5.83 14.03
C GLN A 136 4.70 -5.86 13.50
N VAL A 137 4.99 -5.06 12.46
CA VAL A 137 6.33 -4.96 11.88
C VAL A 137 7.25 -4.11 12.76
N HIS A 138 6.73 -3.00 13.29
CA HIS A 138 7.43 -2.07 14.17
C HIS A 138 6.69 -1.95 15.51
N PRO A 139 6.87 -2.90 16.44
CA PRO A 139 6.32 -2.77 17.78
C PRO A 139 6.83 -1.45 18.37
N ALA A 140 5.93 -0.62 18.92
CA ALA A 140 6.34 0.54 19.69
C ALA A 140 7.36 0.08 20.72
N ALA A 141 8.51 0.77 20.82
CA ALA A 141 9.43 0.53 21.91
C ALA A 141 8.62 0.64 23.21
N GLY A 142 8.52 -0.46 23.96
CA GLY A 142 7.94 -0.40 25.30
C GLY A 142 8.70 0.65 26.11
N PRO A 143 8.07 1.24 27.15
CA PRO A 143 8.79 2.12 28.06
C PRO A 143 10.06 1.39 28.50
N ALA A 144 11.21 2.06 28.33
CA ALA A 144 12.49 1.53 28.78
C ALA A 144 12.34 1.15 30.26
N ALA A 145 12.45 -0.14 30.54
CA ALA A 145 12.46 -0.69 31.90
C ALA A 145 13.83 -0.44 32.53
#